data_AF-A7TEX7-F1
#
_entry.id   AF-A7TEX7-F1
#
_cell.length_a   1.000
_cell.length_b   1.000
_cell.length_c   1.000
_cell.angle_alpha   90.00
_cell.angle_beta   90.00
_cell.angle_gamma   90.00
#
_symmetry.space_group_name_H-M   'P 1'
#
loop_
_entity.id
_entity.type
_entity.pdbx_description
1 polymer ?
#
loop_
_entity_poly.entity_id
_entity_poly.type
_entity_poly.pdbx_seq_one_letter_code
_entity_poly.pdbx_strand_id
1 'polypeptide(L)'
;MEGSRDLGEDYFESLCSQEQYLESNYEDLVEVLEGLEGLLDDGCSEERQLELIRGLASGCGKLNGSLIDLKFGKYNTREAQVKMQKGNNDQKLVNEVSQYQDYFALVETVNQDMLVYINLLERLASDLFIQVEDAQFKDNEVIMVDEVAAPVEVQDVLKKYITESSETSVLRDELDKYLNEIKMERAELTIKNKFSLQPTLNELSKEVNYWRKEWDNMEMLMFGDGPNSMKRMMKNIESLRAKALTSIKEQN
;
A
#
# COMPACT_ATOMS: atom_id res chain seq x y z
N MET A 1 24.78 -56.52 1.05
CA MET A 1 23.67 -57.49 1.11
C MET A 1 22.50 -56.84 0.42
N GLU A 2 22.35 -57.18 -0.86
CA GLU A 2 21.24 -56.75 -1.70
C GLU A 2 19.95 -57.32 -1.12
N GLY A 3 19.21 -56.47 -0.43
CA GLY A 3 17.81 -56.74 -0.17
C GLY A 3 17.11 -56.61 -1.50
N SER A 4 16.87 -57.75 -2.15
CA SER A 4 15.95 -57.87 -3.27
C SER A 4 14.72 -57.06 -2.95
N ARG A 5 14.53 -55.94 -3.66
CA ARG A 5 13.22 -55.33 -3.79
C ARG A 5 12.35 -56.44 -4.35
N ASP A 6 11.54 -57.05 -3.50
CA ASP A 6 10.35 -57.77 -3.94
C ASP A 6 9.57 -56.73 -4.74
N LEU A 7 9.84 -56.72 -6.05
CA LEU A 7 9.03 -56.08 -7.08
C LEU A 7 7.73 -56.88 -7.06
N GLY A 8 6.91 -56.62 -6.05
CA GLY A 8 5.49 -56.85 -6.16
C GLY A 8 5.07 -56.07 -7.39
N GLU A 9 4.61 -56.80 -8.40
CA GLU A 9 4.20 -56.33 -9.73
C GLU A 9 3.74 -54.87 -9.66
N ASP A 10 4.35 -54.01 -10.49
CA ASP A 10 3.95 -52.62 -10.57
C ASP A 10 2.42 -52.56 -10.75
N TYR A 11 1.75 -51.60 -10.10
CA TYR A 11 0.28 -51.48 -10.22
C TYR A 11 -0.17 -51.47 -11.69
N PHE A 12 0.67 -50.91 -12.56
CA PHE A 12 0.48 -50.93 -14.01
C PHE A 12 0.59 -52.34 -14.61
N GLU A 13 1.58 -53.15 -14.26
CA GLU A 13 1.72 -54.53 -14.74
C GLU A 13 0.56 -55.41 -14.26
N SER A 14 0.14 -55.25 -13.01
CA SER A 14 -1.02 -55.97 -12.47
C SER A 14 -2.32 -55.61 -13.20
N LEU A 15 -2.48 -54.33 -13.60
CA LEU A 15 -3.62 -53.88 -14.42
C LEU A 15 -3.62 -54.52 -15.81
N CYS A 16 -2.46 -54.61 -16.47
CA CYS A 16 -2.32 -55.28 -17.77
C CYS A 16 -2.68 -56.77 -17.68
N SER A 17 -2.23 -57.47 -16.63
CA SER A 17 -2.61 -58.87 -16.39
C SER A 17 -4.12 -59.03 -16.14
N GLN A 18 -4.75 -58.08 -15.45
CA GLN A 18 -6.21 -58.09 -15.24
C GLN A 18 -6.98 -57.89 -16.56
N GLU A 19 -6.48 -57.04 -17.47
CA GLU A 19 -7.07 -56.83 -18.79
C GLU A 19 -7.00 -58.12 -19.63
N GLN A 20 -5.87 -58.83 -19.60
CA GLN A 20 -5.74 -60.13 -20.28
C GLN A 20 -6.72 -61.18 -19.75
N TYR A 21 -6.93 -61.26 -18.43
CA TYR A 21 -7.94 -62.16 -17.85
C TYR A 21 -9.38 -61.75 -18.22
N LEU A 22 -9.63 -60.47 -18.42
CA LEU A 22 -10.94 -59.96 -18.83
C LEU A 22 -11.25 -60.35 -20.28
N GLU A 23 -10.27 -60.19 -21.19
CA GLU A 23 -10.40 -60.62 -22.58
C GLU A 23 -10.68 -62.12 -22.69
N SER A 24 -9.90 -62.96 -21.99
CA SER A 24 -10.11 -64.42 -21.99
C SER A 24 -11.49 -64.79 -21.43
N ASN A 25 -11.96 -64.13 -20.38
CA ASN A 25 -13.29 -64.38 -19.82
C ASN A 25 -14.42 -63.95 -20.77
N TYR A 26 -14.20 -62.86 -21.53
CA TYR A 26 -15.15 -62.39 -22.53
C TYR A 26 -15.27 -63.38 -23.69
N GLU A 27 -14.16 -63.93 -24.18
CA GLU A 27 -14.15 -64.96 -25.23
C GLU A 27 -14.90 -66.23 -24.79
N ASP A 28 -14.62 -66.74 -23.58
CA ASP A 28 -15.31 -67.91 -23.01
C ASP A 28 -16.83 -67.66 -22.87
N LEU A 29 -17.22 -66.43 -22.50
CA LEU A 29 -18.62 -66.06 -22.33
C LEU A 29 -19.35 -66.02 -23.67
N VAL A 30 -18.70 -65.50 -24.73
CA VAL A 30 -19.25 -65.51 -26.08
C VAL A 30 -19.42 -66.95 -26.58
N GLU A 31 -18.44 -67.84 -26.38
CA GLU A 31 -18.55 -69.26 -26.77
C GLU A 31 -19.76 -69.95 -26.08
N VAL A 32 -20.00 -69.65 -24.80
CA VAL A 32 -21.17 -70.17 -24.06
C VAL A 32 -22.48 -69.57 -24.57
N LEU A 33 -22.52 -68.28 -24.89
CA LEU A 33 -23.71 -67.63 -25.43
C LEU A 33 -24.06 -68.15 -26.83
N GLU A 34 -23.08 -68.32 -27.71
CA GLU A 34 -23.27 -68.93 -29.04
C GLU A 34 -23.79 -70.37 -28.90
N GLY A 35 -23.29 -71.13 -27.94
CA GLY A 35 -23.80 -72.46 -27.61
C GLY A 35 -25.26 -72.47 -27.12
N LEU A 36 -25.69 -71.45 -26.37
CA LEU A 36 -27.07 -71.27 -25.92
C LEU A 36 -28.00 -70.81 -27.05
N GLU A 37 -27.55 -69.89 -27.90
CA GLU A 37 -28.29 -69.44 -29.08
C GLU A 37 -28.51 -70.59 -30.07
N GLY A 38 -27.49 -71.42 -30.31
CA GLY A 38 -27.62 -72.62 -31.14
C GLY A 38 -28.60 -73.66 -30.56
N LEU A 39 -28.82 -73.65 -29.24
CA LEU A 39 -29.80 -74.51 -28.58
C LEU A 39 -31.24 -73.98 -28.71
N LEU A 40 -31.39 -72.67 -28.94
CA LEU A 40 -32.68 -71.98 -29.06
C LEU A 40 -33.26 -72.04 -30.49
N ASP A 41 -32.50 -72.54 -31.46
CA ASP A 41 -32.91 -72.66 -32.86
C ASP A 41 -33.80 -73.89 -33.10
N ASP A 42 -35.08 -73.66 -33.39
CA ASP A 42 -36.15 -74.67 -33.52
C ASP A 42 -35.93 -75.70 -34.66
N GLY A 43 -34.87 -75.55 -35.46
CA GLY A 43 -34.49 -76.46 -36.57
C GLY A 43 -33.39 -77.48 -36.27
N CYS A 44 -32.86 -77.55 -35.04
CA CYS A 44 -31.74 -78.43 -34.71
C CYS A 44 -32.10 -79.91 -34.53
N SER A 45 -31.31 -80.81 -35.14
CA SER A 45 -31.39 -82.26 -34.92
C SER A 45 -31.05 -82.62 -33.46
N GLU A 46 -31.72 -83.62 -32.89
CA GLU A 46 -31.52 -84.07 -31.50
C GLU A 46 -30.05 -84.42 -31.20
N GLU A 47 -29.31 -84.99 -32.16
CA GLU A 47 -27.89 -85.29 -32.01
C GLU A 47 -27.04 -84.01 -31.86
N ARG A 48 -27.38 -82.95 -32.59
CA ARG A 48 -26.69 -81.65 -32.53
C ARG A 48 -27.04 -80.89 -31.25
N GLN A 49 -28.27 -81.03 -30.74
CA GLN A 49 -28.66 -80.49 -29.44
C GLN A 49 -27.88 -81.15 -28.30
N LEU A 50 -27.69 -82.48 -28.33
CA LEU A 50 -26.90 -83.19 -27.32
C LEU A 50 -25.42 -82.81 -27.36
N GLU A 51 -24.85 -82.57 -28.55
CA GLU A 51 -23.48 -82.05 -28.70
C GLU A 51 -23.34 -80.63 -28.14
N LEU A 52 -24.30 -79.74 -28.43
CA LEU A 52 -24.33 -78.38 -27.88
C LEU A 52 -24.48 -78.37 -26.35
N ILE A 53 -25.30 -79.24 -25.77
CA ILE A 53 -25.44 -79.37 -24.31
C ILE A 53 -24.13 -79.85 -23.67
N ARG A 54 -23.42 -80.80 -24.29
CA ARG A 54 -22.11 -81.25 -23.80
C ARG A 54 -21.04 -80.17 -23.95
N GLY A 55 -21.05 -79.45 -25.07
CA GLY A 55 -20.20 -78.28 -25.31
C GLY A 55 -20.44 -77.20 -24.27
N LEU A 56 -21.70 -76.86 -24.00
CA LEU A 56 -22.12 -75.90 -22.99
C LEU A 56 -21.65 -76.28 -21.58
N ALA A 57 -21.79 -77.56 -21.20
CA ALA A 57 -21.30 -78.02 -19.90
C ALA A 57 -19.78 -77.84 -19.75
N SER A 58 -19.01 -78.07 -20.82
CA SER A 58 -17.57 -77.82 -20.83
C SER A 58 -17.23 -76.32 -20.86
N GLY A 59 -17.98 -75.51 -21.60
CA GLY A 59 -17.84 -74.05 -21.68
C GLY A 59 -18.16 -73.36 -20.35
N CYS A 60 -19.22 -73.78 -19.65
CA CYS A 60 -19.52 -73.32 -18.29
C CYS A 60 -18.38 -73.63 -17.31
N GLY A 61 -17.68 -74.76 -17.48
CA GLY A 61 -16.52 -75.12 -16.67
C GLY A 61 -15.33 -74.19 -16.91
N LYS A 62 -15.01 -73.90 -18.19
CA LYS A 62 -13.96 -72.95 -18.59
C LYS A 62 -14.27 -71.53 -18.12
N LEU A 63 -15.50 -71.06 -18.36
CA LEU A 63 -15.98 -69.73 -17.95
C LEU A 63 -15.86 -69.52 -16.44
N ASN A 64 -16.16 -70.55 -15.64
CA ASN A 64 -15.98 -70.47 -14.19
C ASN A 64 -14.50 -70.42 -13.78
N GLY A 65 -13.62 -71.09 -14.54
CA GLY A 65 -12.16 -70.99 -14.38
C GLY A 65 -11.65 -69.57 -14.66
N SER A 66 -11.97 -69.01 -15.83
CA SER A 66 -11.55 -67.65 -16.21
C SER A 66 -12.16 -66.57 -15.29
N LEU A 67 -13.35 -66.80 -14.73
CA LEU A 67 -13.94 -65.92 -13.72
C LEU A 67 -13.16 -65.93 -12.39
N ILE A 68 -12.61 -67.08 -11.99
CA ILE A 68 -11.78 -67.18 -10.78
C ILE A 68 -10.48 -66.41 -10.98
N ASP A 69 -9.84 -66.55 -12.14
CA ASP A 69 -8.61 -65.86 -12.49
C ASP A 69 -8.82 -64.33 -12.55
N LEU A 70 -9.92 -63.87 -13.14
CA LEU A 70 -10.29 -62.45 -13.15
C LEU A 70 -10.49 -61.88 -11.73
N LYS A 71 -11.12 -62.63 -10.83
CA LYS A 71 -11.29 -62.22 -9.43
C LYS A 71 -9.96 -62.16 -8.71
N PHE A 72 -9.08 -63.13 -8.95
CA PHE A 72 -7.73 -63.14 -8.38
C PHE A 72 -6.92 -61.92 -8.85
N GLY A 73 -6.93 -61.64 -10.16
CA GLY A 73 -6.30 -60.45 -10.76
C GLY A 73 -6.80 -59.15 -10.12
N LYS A 74 -8.10 -59.02 -9.88
CA LYS A 74 -8.68 -57.84 -9.21
C LYS A 74 -8.19 -57.64 -7.76
N TYR A 75 -8.00 -58.72 -7.00
CA TYR A 75 -7.47 -58.61 -5.64
C TYR A 75 -6.00 -58.19 -5.67
N ASN A 76 -5.22 -58.75 -6.59
CA ASN A 76 -3.82 -58.43 -6.77
C ASN A 76 -3.61 -56.96 -7.18
N THR A 77 -4.38 -56.46 -8.15
CA THR A 77 -4.33 -55.04 -8.57
C THR A 77 -4.69 -54.09 -7.44
N ARG A 78 -5.71 -54.44 -6.65
CA ARG A 78 -6.10 -53.65 -5.48
C ARG A 78 -5.00 -53.62 -4.42
N GLU A 79 -4.31 -54.73 -4.20
CA GLU A 79 -3.20 -54.81 -3.26
C GLU A 79 -2.00 -53.96 -3.73
N ALA A 80 -1.63 -54.06 -5.02
CA ALA A 80 -0.59 -53.25 -5.63
C ALA A 80 -0.89 -51.74 -5.52
N GLN A 81 -2.14 -51.33 -5.77
CA GLN A 81 -2.58 -49.94 -5.61
C GLN A 81 -2.38 -49.41 -4.18
N VAL A 82 -2.79 -50.21 -3.20
CA VAL A 82 -2.69 -49.84 -1.78
C VAL A 82 -1.23 -49.78 -1.33
N LYS A 83 -0.36 -50.65 -1.87
CA LYS A 83 1.09 -50.60 -1.62
C LYS A 83 1.72 -49.33 -2.19
N MET A 84 1.40 -48.93 -3.43
CA MET A 84 1.93 -47.69 -4.02
C MET A 84 1.52 -46.43 -3.26
N GLN A 85 0.26 -46.32 -2.83
CA GLN A 85 -0.22 -45.14 -2.08
C GLN A 85 0.50 -44.93 -0.74
N LYS A 86 0.96 -46.01 -0.10
CA LYS A 86 1.76 -45.94 1.13
C LYS A 86 3.21 -45.54 0.89
N GLY A 87 3.70 -45.63 -0.34
CA GLY A 87 5.09 -45.35 -0.74
C GLY A 87 5.39 -43.87 -1.04
N ASN A 88 4.39 -43.01 -1.19
CA ASN A 88 4.54 -41.63 -1.71
C ASN A 88 5.25 -40.61 -0.78
N ASN A 89 6.11 -41.06 0.14
CA ASN A 89 7.05 -40.21 0.86
C ASN A 89 8.45 -40.26 0.22
N ASP A 90 8.53 -40.22 -1.11
CA ASP A 90 9.78 -40.14 -1.87
C ASP A 90 10.40 -38.73 -1.84
N GLN A 91 10.42 -38.10 -0.66
CA GLN A 91 11.26 -36.93 -0.39
C GLN A 91 12.74 -37.32 -0.19
N LYS A 92 13.10 -38.60 -0.31
CA LYS A 92 14.45 -39.12 -0.05
C LYS A 92 15.46 -38.85 -1.18
N LEU A 93 15.06 -38.23 -2.28
CA LEU A 93 15.91 -37.96 -3.45
C LEU A 93 16.33 -36.50 -3.60
N VAL A 94 16.38 -35.72 -2.52
CA VAL A 94 17.02 -34.39 -2.57
C VAL A 94 18.48 -34.54 -2.16
N ASN A 95 19.34 -34.87 -3.12
CA ASN A 95 20.78 -35.04 -2.90
C ASN A 95 21.54 -33.71 -2.61
N GLU A 96 20.85 -32.56 -2.57
CA GLU A 96 21.42 -31.24 -2.30
C GLU A 96 20.57 -30.45 -1.27
N VAL A 97 20.26 -31.06 -0.12
CA VAL A 97 19.44 -30.44 0.95
C VAL A 97 20.01 -29.07 1.40
N SER A 98 21.32 -28.85 1.33
CA SER A 98 21.95 -27.60 1.75
C SER A 98 21.57 -26.40 0.88
N GLN A 99 21.52 -26.55 -0.45
CA GLN A 99 21.19 -25.44 -1.35
C GLN A 99 19.73 -25.00 -1.19
N TYR A 100 18.82 -25.94 -0.93
CA TYR A 100 17.43 -25.61 -0.63
C TYR A 100 17.28 -24.94 0.72
N GLN A 101 18.05 -25.35 1.74
CA GLN A 101 18.06 -24.68 3.04
C GLN A 101 18.55 -23.24 2.93
N ASP A 102 19.63 -23.00 2.19
CA ASP A 102 20.16 -21.66 1.93
C ASP A 102 19.15 -20.81 1.15
N TYR A 103 18.47 -21.40 0.16
CA TYR A 103 17.40 -20.74 -0.58
C TYR A 103 16.21 -20.39 0.32
N PHE A 104 15.73 -21.32 1.15
CA PHE A 104 14.64 -21.04 2.08
C PHE A 104 15.02 -19.96 3.11
N ALA A 105 16.24 -20.01 3.65
CA ALA A 105 16.75 -18.99 4.56
C ALA A 105 16.84 -17.61 3.89
N LEU A 106 17.29 -17.55 2.63
CA LEU A 106 17.30 -16.32 1.85
C LEU A 106 15.88 -15.78 1.65
N VAL A 107 14.92 -16.62 1.26
CA VAL A 107 13.53 -16.22 1.05
C VAL A 107 12.90 -15.73 2.35
N GLU A 108 13.16 -16.40 3.47
CA GLU A 108 12.67 -15.98 4.79
C GLU A 108 13.26 -14.62 5.21
N THR A 109 14.57 -14.42 4.98
CA THR A 109 15.26 -13.16 5.27
C THR A 109 14.70 -12.02 4.41
N VAL A 110 14.56 -12.23 3.09
CA VAL A 110 14.00 -11.23 2.17
C VAL A 110 12.56 -10.88 2.57
N ASN A 111 11.75 -11.86 2.97
CA ASN A 111 10.39 -11.61 3.42
C ASN A 111 10.36 -10.79 4.73
N GLN A 112 11.25 -11.09 5.68
CA GLN A 112 11.38 -10.29 6.90
C GLN A 112 11.79 -8.85 6.57
N ASP A 113 12.81 -8.67 5.75
CA ASP A 113 13.31 -7.36 5.36
C ASP A 113 12.25 -6.54 4.60
N MET A 114 11.48 -7.17 3.73
CA MET A 114 10.37 -6.54 3.00
C MET A 114 9.28 -6.06 3.96
N LEU A 115 8.90 -6.87 4.96
CA LEU A 115 7.93 -6.47 5.97
C LEU A 115 8.45 -5.33 6.85
N VAL A 116 9.73 -5.34 7.19
CA VAL A 116 10.37 -4.23 7.92
C VAL A 116 10.36 -2.95 7.07
N TYR A 117 10.71 -3.05 5.79
CA TYR A 117 10.73 -1.92 4.86
C TYR A 117 9.34 -1.27 4.70
N ILE A 118 8.30 -2.07 4.48
CA ILE A 118 6.92 -1.56 4.37
C ILE A 118 6.50 -0.88 5.67
N ASN A 119 6.80 -1.49 6.83
CA ASN A 119 6.49 -0.88 8.12
C ASN A 119 7.25 0.44 8.36
N LEU A 120 8.48 0.56 7.84
CA LEU A 120 9.28 1.78 7.94
C LEU A 120 8.71 2.93 7.09
N LEU A 121 8.11 2.62 5.93
CA LEU A 121 7.54 3.63 5.03
C LEU A 121 6.20 4.22 5.50
N GLU A 122 5.39 3.44 6.22
CA GLU A 122 4.02 3.87 6.56
C GLU A 122 3.86 4.09 8.08
N ARG A 123 4.09 3.05 8.88
CA ARG A 123 3.78 3.08 10.32
C ARG A 123 4.85 3.79 11.15
N LEU A 124 6.11 3.63 10.75
CA LEU A 124 7.27 4.21 11.45
C LEU A 124 7.85 5.41 10.69
N ALA A 125 7.14 5.90 9.67
CA ALA A 125 7.54 7.11 8.97
C ALA A 125 7.51 8.30 9.94
N SER A 126 8.60 9.06 9.92
CA SER A 126 8.67 10.36 10.58
C SER A 126 8.48 11.42 9.51
N ASP A 127 7.45 12.22 9.65
CA ASP A 127 7.24 13.38 8.79
C ASP A 127 7.98 14.62 9.34
N LEU A 128 8.10 15.63 8.48
CA LEU A 128 8.64 16.94 8.83
C LEU A 128 7.69 17.68 9.78
N PHE A 129 8.26 18.55 10.61
CA PHE A 129 7.45 19.46 11.41
C PHE A 129 6.84 20.54 10.52
N ILE A 130 5.51 20.59 10.46
CA ILE A 130 4.77 21.57 9.67
C ILE A 130 4.67 22.88 10.47
N GLN A 131 5.55 23.84 10.16
CA GLN A 131 5.44 25.22 10.64
C GLN A 131 4.65 26.03 9.61
N VAL A 132 3.39 26.34 9.90
CA VAL A 132 2.52 27.14 9.02
C VAL A 132 2.83 28.62 9.22
N GLU A 133 3.62 29.20 8.31
CA GLU A 133 3.87 30.64 8.21
C GLU A 133 3.51 31.07 6.79
N ASP A 134 2.29 31.55 6.61
CA ASP A 134 1.83 31.94 5.28
C ASP A 134 1.68 33.47 5.19
N ALA A 135 2.33 34.03 4.17
CA ALA A 135 2.37 35.47 3.92
C ALA A 135 1.15 35.95 3.09
N GLN A 136 0.29 35.05 2.60
CA GLN A 136 -0.73 35.38 1.59
C GLN A 136 -2.19 35.28 2.04
N PHE A 137 -2.49 35.03 3.31
CA PHE A 137 -3.90 34.91 3.70
C PHE A 137 -4.62 36.26 3.76
N LYS A 138 -5.66 36.39 2.93
CA LYS A 138 -6.83 37.21 3.26
C LYS A 138 -7.52 36.57 4.45
N ASP A 139 -7.80 37.35 5.48
CA ASP A 139 -8.47 36.90 6.70
C ASP A 139 -9.69 36.00 6.39
N ASN A 140 -9.65 34.73 6.86
CA ASN A 140 -10.76 33.74 6.99
C ASN A 140 -10.74 32.45 6.13
N GLU A 141 -9.65 32.04 5.50
CA GLU A 141 -9.59 30.69 4.88
C GLU A 141 -9.17 29.62 5.92
N VAL A 142 -9.93 28.51 5.98
CA VAL A 142 -9.62 27.35 6.83
C VAL A 142 -8.41 26.65 6.24
N ILE A 143 -7.29 26.66 6.98
CA ILE A 143 -6.05 26.02 6.54
C ILE A 143 -6.15 24.51 6.74
N MET A 144 -6.07 23.75 5.65
CA MET A 144 -5.90 22.30 5.69
C MET A 144 -4.42 22.01 5.92
N VAL A 145 -4.08 21.57 7.14
CA VAL A 145 -2.68 21.34 7.57
C VAL A 145 -1.99 20.27 6.72
N ASP A 146 -2.74 19.32 6.17
CA ASP A 146 -2.24 18.19 5.38
C ASP A 146 -1.70 18.59 3.98
N GLU A 147 -2.03 19.79 3.49
CA GLU A 147 -1.63 20.25 2.14
C GLU A 147 -0.37 21.14 2.16
N VAL A 148 0.21 21.39 3.34
CA VAL A 148 1.35 22.31 3.47
C VAL A 148 2.63 21.60 3.01
N ALA A 149 3.07 21.95 1.80
CA ALA A 149 4.29 21.42 1.21
C ALA A 149 5.56 21.99 1.86
N ALA A 150 6.59 21.16 2.04
CA ALA A 150 7.90 21.60 2.50
C ALA A 150 8.56 22.58 1.51
N PRO A 151 9.48 23.46 1.95
CA PRO A 151 10.22 24.37 1.08
C PRO A 151 10.91 23.62 -0.06
N VAL A 152 10.94 24.21 -1.27
CA VAL A 152 11.46 23.59 -2.49
C VAL A 152 12.91 23.13 -2.30
N GLU A 153 13.74 23.93 -1.62
CA GLU A 153 15.14 23.62 -1.33
C GLU A 153 15.30 22.36 -0.48
N VAL A 154 14.44 22.18 0.54
CA VAL A 154 14.43 20.99 1.39
C VAL A 154 13.91 19.77 0.62
N GLN A 155 12.86 19.95 -0.19
CA GLN A 155 12.34 18.87 -1.02
C GLN A 155 13.37 18.35 -2.01
N ASP A 156 14.17 19.23 -2.61
CA ASP A 156 15.19 18.84 -3.57
C ASP A 156 16.33 18.05 -2.89
N VAL A 157 16.76 18.46 -1.70
CA VAL A 157 17.72 17.67 -0.89
C VAL A 157 17.14 16.32 -0.49
N LEU A 158 15.86 16.26 -0.09
CA LEU A 158 15.19 15.01 0.27
C LEU A 158 15.00 14.05 -0.92
N LYS A 159 14.73 14.57 -2.13
CA LYS A 159 14.64 13.75 -3.35
C LYS A 159 15.99 13.11 -3.71
N LYS A 160 17.11 13.77 -3.42
CA LYS A 160 18.46 13.20 -3.64
C LYS A 160 18.70 11.96 -2.77
N TYR A 161 18.13 11.88 -1.56
CA TYR A 161 18.22 10.68 -0.70
C TYR A 161 17.56 9.43 -1.31
N ILE A 162 16.58 9.59 -2.20
CA ILE A 162 15.85 8.48 -2.83
C ILE A 162 16.55 8.02 -4.12
N THR A 163 17.21 8.94 -4.82
CA THR A 163 17.63 8.75 -6.21
C THR A 163 19.11 8.38 -6.36
N GLU A 164 19.98 8.94 -5.50
CA GLU A 164 21.42 8.71 -5.59
C GLU A 164 21.91 7.89 -4.39
N SER A 165 22.80 6.93 -4.67
CA SER A 165 23.71 6.31 -3.70
C SER A 165 24.76 7.32 -3.18
N SER A 166 24.36 8.57 -2.99
CA SER A 166 25.18 9.61 -2.43
C SER A 166 25.46 9.28 -0.97
N GLU A 167 26.71 9.47 -0.53
CA GLU A 167 27.07 9.28 0.86
C GLU A 167 26.14 10.13 1.74
N THR A 168 25.41 9.47 2.65
CA THR A 168 24.41 10.10 3.51
C THR A 168 24.98 11.24 4.36
N SER A 169 26.31 11.28 4.53
CA SER A 169 27.07 12.35 5.16
C SER A 169 27.02 13.66 4.37
N VAL A 170 27.19 13.62 3.04
CA VAL A 170 27.26 14.83 2.21
C VAL A 170 25.90 15.54 2.14
N LEU A 171 24.83 14.76 2.00
CA LEU A 171 23.46 15.29 2.01
C LEU A 171 23.09 15.86 3.39
N ARG A 172 23.59 15.25 4.46
CA ARG A 172 23.41 15.78 5.83
C ARG A 172 24.12 17.12 6.00
N ASP A 173 25.35 17.25 5.50
CA ASP A 173 26.09 18.51 5.54
C ASP A 173 25.41 19.61 4.71
N GLU A 174 24.80 19.27 3.58
CA GLU A 174 23.98 20.20 2.77
C GLU A 174 22.76 20.69 3.55
N LEU A 175 22.05 19.79 4.24
CA LEU A 175 20.91 20.14 5.09
C LEU A 175 21.31 20.97 6.31
N ASP A 176 22.43 20.65 6.96
CA ASP A 176 22.95 21.40 8.10
C ASP A 176 23.38 22.82 7.70
N LYS A 177 23.95 22.99 6.49
CA LYS A 177 24.26 24.32 5.93
C LYS A 177 22.99 25.13 5.71
N TYR A 178 21.99 24.54 5.06
CA TYR A 178 20.69 25.19 4.83
C TYR A 178 20.02 25.62 6.14
N LEU A 179 20.02 24.74 7.15
CA LEU A 179 19.44 25.03 8.45
C LEU A 179 20.19 26.14 9.20
N ASN A 180 21.51 26.21 9.05
CA ASN A 180 22.31 27.31 9.60
C ASN A 180 22.05 28.64 8.87
N GLU A 181 21.85 28.62 7.55
CA GLU A 181 21.50 29.80 6.78
C GLU A 181 20.16 30.39 7.24
N ILE A 182 19.12 29.56 7.37
CA ILE A 182 17.81 29.99 7.92
C ILE A 182 17.95 30.58 9.33
N LYS A 183 18.73 29.94 10.20
CA LYS A 183 18.96 30.44 11.57
C LYS A 183 19.60 31.83 11.55
N MET A 184 20.59 32.04 10.69
CA MET A 184 21.28 33.32 10.56
C MET A 184 20.36 34.39 10.01
N GLU A 185 19.59 34.09 8.95
CA GLU A 185 18.65 35.04 8.35
C GLU A 185 17.55 35.44 9.34
N ARG A 186 16.93 34.47 10.03
CA ARG A 186 15.93 34.74 11.08
C ARG A 186 16.51 35.59 12.21
N ALA A 187 17.75 35.33 12.63
CA ALA A 187 18.42 36.11 13.66
C ALA A 187 18.69 37.55 13.19
N GLU A 188 19.18 37.73 11.97
CA GLU A 188 19.45 39.04 11.38
C GLU A 188 18.17 39.88 11.28
N LEU A 189 17.10 39.30 10.72
CA LEU A 189 15.81 39.99 10.60
C LEU A 189 15.22 40.34 11.97
N THR A 190 15.34 39.45 12.96
CA THR A 190 14.88 39.71 14.34
C THR A 190 15.65 40.87 14.98
N ILE A 191 16.97 40.89 14.81
CA ILE A 191 17.83 41.96 15.34
C ILE A 191 17.50 43.28 14.66
N LYS A 192 17.38 43.29 13.33
CA LYS A 192 17.04 44.50 12.56
C LYS A 192 15.66 45.05 12.95
N ASN A 193 14.67 44.18 13.11
CA ASN A 193 13.34 44.60 13.53
C ASN A 193 13.38 45.22 14.94
N LYS A 194 14.01 44.55 15.90
CA LYS A 194 14.05 45.01 17.30
C LYS A 194 14.93 46.25 17.53
N PHE A 195 16.07 46.36 16.86
CA PHE A 195 17.07 47.39 17.18
C PHE A 195 17.18 48.50 16.15
N SER A 196 16.61 48.35 14.95
CA SER A 196 16.58 49.41 13.93
C SER A 196 15.16 49.92 13.69
N LEU A 197 14.21 49.02 13.43
CA LEU A 197 12.83 49.44 13.10
C LEU A 197 12.05 49.90 14.34
N GLN A 198 12.17 49.21 15.47
CA GLN A 198 11.42 49.59 16.67
C GLN A 198 11.86 50.98 17.23
N PRO A 199 13.15 51.34 17.31
CA PRO A 199 13.54 52.68 17.74
C PRO A 199 13.11 53.78 16.77
N THR A 200 13.24 53.55 15.46
CA THR A 200 12.80 54.52 14.45
C THR A 200 11.29 54.72 14.48
N LEU A 201 10.50 53.66 14.69
CA LEU A 201 9.06 53.76 14.91
C LEU A 201 8.72 54.56 16.16
N ASN A 202 9.47 54.37 17.25
CA ASN A 202 9.27 55.13 18.49
C ASN A 202 9.60 56.60 18.33
N GLU A 203 10.66 56.93 17.58
CA GLU A 203 11.03 58.31 17.25
C GLU A 203 9.98 58.98 16.37
N LEU A 204 9.56 58.29 15.30
CA LEU A 204 8.48 58.76 14.44
C LEU A 204 7.18 58.97 15.22
N SER A 205 6.84 58.06 16.14
CA SER A 205 5.67 58.20 17.01
C SER A 205 5.77 59.43 17.93
N LYS A 206 6.96 59.78 18.43
CA LYS A 206 7.18 61.01 19.19
C LYS A 206 7.00 62.25 18.31
N GLU A 207 7.55 62.26 17.10
CA GLU A 207 7.40 63.35 16.15
C GLU A 207 5.94 63.54 15.73
N VAL A 208 5.23 62.47 15.39
CA VAL A 208 3.80 62.50 15.06
C VAL A 208 2.99 63.06 16.22
N ASN A 209 3.28 62.66 17.45
CA ASN A 209 2.62 63.22 18.63
C ASN A 209 2.99 64.69 18.90
N TYR A 210 4.22 65.10 18.60
CA TYR A 210 4.63 66.49 18.67
C TYR A 210 3.86 67.35 17.67
N TRP A 211 3.83 66.94 16.40
CA TRP A 211 3.07 67.61 15.35
C TRP A 211 1.57 67.64 15.62
N ARG A 212 1.01 66.57 16.21
CA ARG A 212 -0.37 66.56 16.68
C ARG A 212 -0.63 67.65 17.71
N LYS A 213 0.25 67.83 18.70
CA LYS A 213 0.12 68.89 19.72
C LYS A 213 0.27 70.29 19.12
N GLU A 214 1.21 70.49 18.21
CA GLU A 214 1.36 71.77 17.54
C GLU A 214 0.15 72.10 16.67
N TRP A 215 -0.41 71.10 16.00
CA TRP A 215 -1.67 71.23 15.28
C TRP A 215 -2.81 71.64 16.22
N ASP A 216 -2.98 70.94 17.35
CA ASP A 216 -4.00 71.27 18.36
C ASP A 216 -3.79 72.70 18.93
N ASN A 217 -2.55 73.12 19.14
CA ASN A 217 -2.21 74.49 19.57
C ASN A 217 -2.59 75.54 18.53
N MET A 218 -2.28 75.30 17.25
CA MET A 218 -2.67 76.19 16.15
C MET A 218 -4.19 76.24 16.01
N GLU A 219 -4.88 75.11 16.15
CA GLU A 219 -6.34 75.04 16.16
C GLU A 219 -6.91 75.87 17.33
N MET A 220 -6.33 75.76 18.53
CA MET A 220 -6.76 76.53 19.69
C MET A 220 -6.47 78.04 19.53
N LEU A 221 -5.38 78.42 18.86
CA LEU A 221 -5.07 79.82 18.55
C LEU A 221 -6.06 80.41 17.53
N MET A 222 -6.37 79.68 16.46
CA MET A 222 -7.24 80.17 15.38
C MET A 222 -8.72 80.11 15.75
N PHE A 223 -9.17 78.98 16.29
CA PHE A 223 -10.58 78.63 16.47
C PHE A 223 -11.01 78.47 17.93
N GLY A 224 -10.06 78.42 18.87
CA GLY A 224 -10.37 78.28 20.28
C GLY A 224 -11.11 79.49 20.87
N ASP A 225 -11.70 79.32 22.05
CA ASP A 225 -12.43 80.38 22.76
C ASP A 225 -11.56 81.15 23.76
N GLY A 226 -10.24 80.95 23.72
CA GLY A 226 -9.28 81.64 24.59
C GLY A 226 -9.25 83.17 24.39
N PRO A 227 -8.80 83.94 25.39
CA PRO A 227 -8.74 85.41 25.32
C PRO A 227 -7.84 85.94 24.20
N ASN A 228 -6.81 85.18 23.83
CA ASN A 228 -5.87 85.51 22.76
C ASN A 228 -6.17 84.77 21.44
N SER A 229 -7.33 84.12 21.33
CA SER A 229 -7.67 83.44 20.06
C SER A 229 -8.02 84.46 18.98
N MET A 230 -7.67 84.14 17.74
CA MET A 230 -7.91 85.02 16.60
C MET A 230 -9.41 85.25 16.38
N LYS A 231 -10.23 84.21 16.57
CA LYS A 231 -11.70 84.30 16.56
C LYS A 231 -12.23 85.31 17.58
N ARG A 232 -11.70 85.32 18.81
CA ARG A 232 -12.14 86.24 19.88
C ARG A 232 -11.59 87.65 19.69
N MET A 233 -10.35 87.80 19.22
CA MET A 233 -9.79 89.10 18.83
C MET A 233 -10.60 89.75 17.71
N MET A 234 -10.97 88.99 16.66
CA MET A 234 -11.85 89.46 15.58
C MET A 234 -13.19 89.94 16.13
N LYS A 235 -13.85 89.14 16.98
CA LYS A 235 -15.10 89.53 17.64
C LYS A 235 -14.97 90.80 18.49
N ASN A 236 -13.85 90.96 19.20
CA ASN A 236 -13.57 92.17 19.98
C ASN A 236 -13.37 93.39 19.07
N ILE A 237 -12.62 93.27 17.97
CA ILE A 237 -12.42 94.33 16.97
C ILE A 237 -13.77 94.73 16.35
N GLU A 238 -14.61 93.76 15.99
CA GLU A 238 -15.97 94.01 15.49
C GLU A 238 -16.81 94.78 16.52
N SER A 239 -16.73 94.42 17.80
CA SER A 239 -17.43 95.12 18.88
C SER A 239 -16.92 96.55 19.10
N LEU A 240 -15.61 96.79 19.00
CA LEU A 240 -15.00 98.12 19.10
C LEU A 240 -15.38 98.98 17.90
N ARG A 241 -15.38 98.40 16.69
CA ARG A 241 -15.86 99.06 15.47
C ARG A 241 -17.32 99.48 15.60
N ALA A 242 -18.18 98.60 16.12
CA ALA A 242 -19.58 98.92 16.38
C ALA A 242 -19.73 100.07 17.37
N LYS A 243 -18.98 100.08 18.48
CA LYS A 243 -18.98 101.16 19.47
C LYS A 243 -18.47 102.50 18.91
N ALA A 244 -17.40 102.47 18.12
CA ALA A 244 -16.88 103.67 17.47
C ALA A 244 -17.92 104.27 16.50
N LEU A 245 -18.61 103.42 15.73
CA LEU A 245 -19.68 103.86 14.83
C LEU A 245 -20.89 104.44 15.60
N THR A 246 -21.22 103.94 16.79
CA THR A 246 -22.30 104.50 17.61
C THR A 246 -21.89 105.82 18.28
N SER A 247 -20.67 105.94 18.80
CA SER A 247 -20.21 107.21 19.39
C SER A 247 -20.02 108.34 18.37
N ILE A 248 -19.68 108.02 17.12
CA ILE A 248 -19.65 108.99 16.02
C ILE A 248 -21.07 109.48 15.65
N LYS A 249 -22.10 108.64 15.88
CA LYS A 249 -23.51 109.03 15.70
C LYS A 249 -24.08 109.84 16.88
N GLU A 250 -23.47 109.79 18.06
CA GLU A 250 -23.89 110.58 19.24
C GLU A 250 -23.21 111.95 19.30
N GLN A 251 -22.19 112.21 18.47
CA GLN A 251 -21.50 113.50 18.36
C GLN A 251 -21.93 114.34 17.15
N ASN A 252 -22.85 113.83 16.32
CA ASN A 252 -23.55 114.57 15.26
C ASN A 252 -25.03 114.66 15.61
#